data_AF-A0A2V8MF74-F1
#
_entry.id   AF-A0A2V8MF74-F1
#
_cell.length_a   1.000
_cell.length_b   1.000
_cell.length_c   1.000
_cell.angle_alpha   90.00
_cell.angle_beta   90.00
_cell.angle_gamma   90.00
#
_symmetry.space_group_name_H-M   'P 1'
#
loop_
_entity.id
_entity.type
_entity.pdbx_description
1 polymer ?
#
loop_
_entity_poly.entity_id
_entity_poly.type
_entity_poly.pdbx_seq_one_letter_code
_entity_poly.pdbx_strand_id
1 'polypeptide(L)'
;MRGVEGKTGKARFGFSYALFALTVLIYLGALAYSSYAAEWRAKSEIPKIDPVLKIIKGLRQYQKNKATFPPSFNEVETTVWKHTDLPAYGYGGRTIVLRNYYYFYTFISPMRCTLWMVPVGPHIEESNSYFLILTPDDREKWKGPPLDLKEASAITGTPTYAQLAMLGMIKQDPLPQKKR
;
A
#
# COMPACT_ATOMS: atom_id res chain seq x y z
N MET A 1 -35.47 -75.04 -3.28
CA MET A 1 -35.53 -73.76 -2.54
C MET A 1 -34.19 -73.52 -1.84
N ARG A 2 -33.41 -72.54 -2.28
CA ARG A 2 -32.22 -72.03 -1.57
C ARG A 2 -32.26 -70.52 -1.67
N GLY A 3 -32.78 -69.88 -0.64
CA GLY A 3 -32.71 -68.44 -0.47
C GLY A 3 -31.30 -68.07 -0.07
N VAL A 4 -30.63 -67.29 -0.91
CA VAL A 4 -29.40 -66.59 -0.52
C VAL A 4 -29.85 -65.23 0.02
N GLU A 5 -30.01 -65.14 1.34
CA GLU A 5 -30.31 -63.90 2.04
C GLU A 5 -29.15 -62.90 1.86
N GLY A 6 -29.48 -61.74 1.30
CA GLY A 6 -28.57 -60.63 1.12
C GLY A 6 -28.13 -60.04 2.46
N LYS A 7 -26.84 -60.12 2.77
CA LYS A 7 -26.19 -59.30 3.80
C LYS A 7 -25.69 -58.00 3.18
N THR A 8 -26.56 -57.01 3.01
CA THR A 8 -26.18 -55.66 2.54
C THR A 8 -26.86 -54.57 3.37
N GLY A 9 -26.71 -54.62 4.70
CA GLY A 9 -27.43 -53.70 5.60
C GLY A 9 -26.61 -52.85 6.58
N LYS A 10 -25.34 -53.18 6.88
CA LYS A 10 -24.62 -52.55 8.02
C LYS A 10 -23.48 -51.58 7.65
N ALA A 11 -22.93 -51.64 6.43
CA ALA A 11 -21.79 -50.80 6.04
C ALA A 11 -22.17 -49.36 5.60
N ARG A 12 -23.45 -49.11 5.25
CA ARG A 12 -23.89 -47.81 4.69
C ARG A 12 -23.97 -46.70 5.72
N PHE A 13 -24.27 -47.00 6.98
CA PHE A 13 -24.38 -46.01 8.06
C PHE A 13 -23.01 -45.56 8.59
N GLY A 14 -22.05 -46.49 8.76
CA GLY A 14 -20.70 -46.14 9.22
C GLY A 14 -19.97 -45.20 8.25
N PHE A 15 -20.14 -45.43 6.94
CA PHE A 15 -19.56 -44.56 5.91
C PHE A 15 -20.19 -43.16 5.90
N SER A 16 -21.50 -43.05 6.11
CA SER A 16 -22.18 -41.74 6.16
C SER A 16 -21.81 -40.96 7.43
N TYR A 17 -21.63 -41.60 8.57
CA TYR A 17 -21.08 -40.95 9.77
C TYR A 17 -19.61 -40.54 9.60
N ALA A 18 -18.77 -41.37 8.97
CA ALA A 18 -17.39 -41.01 8.68
C ALA A 18 -17.31 -39.81 7.72
N LEU A 19 -18.15 -39.79 6.68
CA LEU A 19 -18.25 -38.67 5.75
C LEU A 19 -18.77 -37.40 6.43
N PHE A 20 -19.73 -37.53 7.35
CA PHE A 20 -20.23 -36.41 8.16
C PHE A 20 -19.14 -35.85 9.08
N ALA A 21 -18.38 -36.70 9.77
CA ALA A 21 -17.27 -36.26 10.60
C ALA A 21 -16.18 -35.56 9.77
N LEU A 22 -15.85 -36.10 8.60
CA LEU A 22 -14.88 -35.50 7.68
C LEU A 22 -15.34 -34.12 7.18
N THR A 23 -16.62 -33.99 6.79
CA THR A 23 -17.18 -32.71 6.31
C THR A 23 -17.22 -31.67 7.42
N VAL A 24 -17.55 -32.04 8.66
CA VAL A 24 -17.47 -31.14 9.82
C VAL A 24 -16.04 -30.68 10.06
N LEU A 25 -15.04 -31.58 9.99
CA LEU A 25 -13.64 -31.21 10.14
C LEU A 25 -13.15 -30.26 9.04
N ILE A 26 -13.51 -30.52 7.78
CA ILE A 26 -13.19 -29.63 6.66
C ILE A 26 -13.85 -28.26 6.85
N TYR A 27 -15.12 -28.22 7.30
CA TYR A 27 -15.83 -26.99 7.55
C TYR A 27 -15.18 -26.16 8.67
N LEU A 28 -14.81 -26.79 9.78
CA LEU A 28 -14.09 -26.12 10.87
C LEU A 28 -12.71 -25.63 10.43
N GLY A 29 -11.99 -26.42 9.63
CA GLY A 29 -10.71 -26.02 9.02
C GLY A 29 -10.87 -24.83 8.09
N ALA A 30 -11.91 -24.82 7.25
CA ALA A 30 -12.22 -23.70 6.37
C ALA A 30 -12.59 -22.44 7.15
N LEU A 31 -13.36 -22.56 8.24
CA LEU A 31 -13.69 -21.44 9.12
C LEU A 31 -12.45 -20.85 9.79
N ALA A 32 -11.63 -21.68 10.43
CA ALA A 32 -10.38 -21.24 11.06
C ALA A 32 -9.42 -20.62 10.04
N TYR A 33 -9.33 -21.18 8.84
CA TYR A 33 -8.55 -20.60 7.76
C TYR A 33 -9.14 -19.27 7.27
N SER A 34 -10.47 -19.15 7.18
CA SER A 34 -11.11 -17.93 6.71
C SER A 34 -10.90 -16.75 7.66
N SER A 35 -10.98 -16.98 8.98
CA SER A 35 -10.72 -15.95 10.00
C SER A 35 -9.24 -15.57 10.02
N TYR A 36 -8.34 -16.56 10.00
CA TYR A 36 -6.92 -16.32 9.90
C TYR A 36 -6.59 -15.53 8.61
N ALA A 37 -7.08 -15.97 7.45
CA ALA A 37 -6.84 -15.28 6.20
C ALA A 37 -7.44 -13.86 6.18
N ALA A 38 -8.55 -13.61 6.86
CA ALA A 38 -9.12 -12.27 7.02
C ALA A 38 -8.20 -11.37 7.87
N GLU A 39 -7.68 -11.87 8.99
CA GLU A 39 -6.72 -11.12 9.82
C GLU A 39 -5.40 -10.84 9.09
N TRP A 40 -4.92 -11.80 8.28
CA TRP A 40 -3.72 -11.61 7.46
C TRP A 40 -3.93 -10.59 6.35
N ARG A 41 -5.12 -10.58 5.72
CA ARG A 41 -5.51 -9.54 4.77
C ARG A 41 -5.57 -8.18 5.46
N ALA A 42 -6.26 -8.07 6.59
CA ALA A 42 -6.34 -6.84 7.39
C ALA A 42 -4.95 -6.30 7.79
N LYS A 43 -4.03 -7.17 8.27
CA LYS A 43 -2.65 -6.76 8.58
C LYS A 43 -1.84 -6.32 7.36
N SER A 44 -2.15 -6.86 6.17
CA SER A 44 -1.53 -6.43 4.91
C SER A 44 -2.12 -5.12 4.38
N GLU A 45 -3.34 -4.80 4.79
CA GLU A 45 -4.08 -3.58 4.47
C GLU A 45 -3.69 -2.41 5.37
N ILE A 46 -3.01 -2.64 6.50
CA ILE A 46 -2.42 -1.56 7.31
C ILE A 46 -1.35 -0.83 6.47
N PRO A 47 -1.48 0.49 6.25
CA PRO A 47 -0.58 1.19 5.35
C PRO A 47 0.85 1.32 5.93
N LYS A 48 1.79 0.54 5.39
CA LYS A 48 3.19 0.52 5.82
C LYS A 48 3.98 1.70 5.27
N ILE A 49 4.98 2.17 6.03
CA ILE A 49 5.90 3.25 5.62
C ILE A 49 7.01 2.73 4.68
N ASP A 50 7.32 1.43 4.66
CA ASP A 50 8.40 0.89 3.81
C ASP A 50 8.31 1.21 2.30
N PRO A 51 7.12 1.18 1.65
CA PRO A 51 6.99 1.55 0.25
C PRO A 51 7.36 3.03 -0.01
N VAL A 52 7.09 3.91 0.96
CA VAL A 52 7.45 5.34 0.89
C VAL A 52 8.94 5.54 0.72
N LEU A 53 9.73 4.82 1.51
CA LEU A 53 11.19 4.91 1.45
C LEU A 53 11.74 4.43 0.11
N LYS A 54 11.11 3.42 -0.51
CA LYS A 54 11.48 2.95 -1.86
C LYS A 54 11.22 4.02 -2.92
N ILE A 55 10.08 4.72 -2.86
CA ILE A 55 9.76 5.80 -3.79
C ILE A 55 10.78 6.94 -3.67
N ILE A 56 11.02 7.43 -2.45
CA ILE A 56 11.96 8.52 -2.20
C ILE A 56 13.39 8.12 -2.63
N LYS A 57 13.81 6.88 -2.34
CA LYS A 57 15.12 6.36 -2.76
C LYS A 57 15.23 6.33 -4.28
N GLY A 58 14.16 5.93 -4.98
CA GLY A 58 14.09 5.95 -6.44
C GLY A 58 14.27 7.34 -7.03
N LEU A 59 13.50 8.31 -6.50
CA LEU A 59 13.59 9.72 -6.92
C LEU A 59 15.00 10.29 -6.71
N ARG A 60 15.61 10.03 -5.55
CA ARG A 60 16.97 10.48 -5.24
C ARG A 60 18.02 9.79 -6.11
N GLN A 61 17.86 8.51 -6.40
CA GLN A 61 18.77 7.78 -7.28
C GLN A 61 18.72 8.35 -8.71
N TYR A 62 17.53 8.67 -9.21
CA TYR A 62 17.37 9.33 -10.51
C TYR A 62 18.05 10.69 -10.52
N GLN A 63 17.83 11.51 -9.48
CA GLN A 63 18.45 12.81 -9.32
C GLN A 63 19.98 12.73 -9.26
N LYS A 64 20.54 11.73 -8.58
CA LYS A 64 21.99 11.47 -8.58
C LYS A 64 22.54 11.11 -9.97
N ASN A 65 21.78 10.36 -10.77
CA ASN A 65 22.21 9.90 -12.09
C ASN A 65 22.08 10.98 -13.19
N LYS A 66 21.05 11.83 -13.11
CA LYS A 66 20.69 12.81 -14.17
C LYS A 66 20.87 14.26 -13.73
N ALA A 67 21.34 14.51 -12.50
CA ALA A 67 21.44 15.83 -11.85
C ALA A 67 20.11 16.63 -11.80
N THR A 68 18.99 15.97 -12.11
CA THR A 68 17.66 16.58 -12.24
C THR A 68 16.63 15.61 -11.66
N PHE A 69 15.65 16.11 -10.93
CA PHE A 69 14.47 15.32 -10.56
C PHE A 69 13.65 14.93 -11.80
N PRO A 70 13.04 13.74 -11.79
CA PRO A 70 12.26 13.23 -12.92
C PRO A 70 10.98 14.06 -13.10
N PRO A 71 10.50 14.29 -14.32
CA PRO A 71 9.23 14.99 -14.56
C PRO A 71 8.00 14.12 -14.27
N SER A 72 8.15 12.79 -14.24
CA SER A 72 7.10 11.81 -13.94
C SER A 72 7.68 10.52 -13.34
N PHE A 73 6.85 9.71 -12.68
CA PHE A 73 7.28 8.41 -12.18
C PHE A 73 7.63 7.42 -13.29
N ASN A 74 7.04 7.57 -14.49
CA ASN A 74 7.35 6.72 -15.64
C ASN A 74 8.84 6.74 -16.00
N GLU A 75 9.52 7.88 -15.86
CA GLU A 75 10.96 7.96 -16.13
C GLU A 75 11.82 7.28 -15.07
N VAL A 76 11.32 7.27 -13.82
CA VAL A 76 11.97 6.57 -12.72
C VAL A 76 11.80 5.07 -12.87
N GLU A 77 10.64 4.64 -13.37
CA GLU A 77 10.36 3.25 -13.67
C GLU A 77 11.33 2.70 -14.72
N THR A 78 11.51 3.40 -15.85
CA THR A 78 12.40 2.95 -16.92
C THR A 78 13.88 2.95 -16.53
N THR A 79 14.29 3.89 -15.68
CA THR A 79 15.70 4.11 -15.35
C THR A 79 16.15 3.36 -14.11
N VAL A 80 15.35 3.41 -13.03
CA VAL A 80 15.75 3.00 -11.68
C VAL A 80 15.00 1.77 -11.21
N TRP A 81 13.66 1.76 -11.26
CA TRP A 81 12.89 0.70 -10.61
C TRP A 81 12.78 -0.58 -11.43
N LYS A 82 12.53 -0.47 -12.75
CA LYS A 82 12.45 -1.58 -13.69
C LYS A 82 11.61 -2.76 -13.16
N HIS A 83 10.45 -2.46 -12.60
CA HIS A 83 9.51 -3.47 -12.13
C HIS A 83 9.09 -4.37 -13.30
N THR A 84 9.01 -5.68 -13.02
CA THR A 84 8.52 -6.68 -13.99
C THR A 84 7.08 -6.43 -14.38
N ASP A 85 6.25 -6.05 -13.40
CA ASP A 85 4.86 -5.64 -13.59
C ASP A 85 4.75 -4.13 -13.41
N LEU A 86 4.33 -3.42 -14.46
CA LEU A 86 4.15 -1.97 -14.41
C LEU A 86 3.01 -1.62 -13.44
N PRO A 87 3.27 -0.80 -12.42
CA PRO A 87 2.20 -0.33 -11.56
C PRO A 87 1.23 0.56 -12.35
N ALA A 88 -0.02 0.62 -11.88
CA ALA A 88 -1.04 1.47 -12.48
C ALA A 88 -0.69 2.96 -12.25
N TYR A 89 -0.05 3.55 -13.25
CA TYR A 89 0.23 4.98 -13.30
C TYR A 89 -1.01 5.74 -13.75
N GLY A 90 -1.41 6.75 -12.98
CA GLY A 90 -2.53 7.62 -13.36
C GLY A 90 -2.12 8.73 -14.31
N TYR A 91 -2.99 9.73 -14.48
CA TYR A 91 -2.88 10.75 -15.52
C TYR A 91 -1.48 11.41 -15.59
N GLY A 92 -0.82 11.30 -16.74
CA GLY A 92 0.51 11.88 -16.98
C GLY A 92 1.68 11.20 -16.26
N GLY A 93 1.49 10.00 -15.67
CA GLY A 93 2.55 9.26 -14.97
C GLY A 93 3.02 9.93 -13.67
N ARG A 94 2.25 10.89 -13.16
CA ARG A 94 2.57 11.65 -11.93
C ARG A 94 1.91 11.08 -10.69
N THR A 95 1.07 10.07 -10.86
CA THR A 95 0.34 9.46 -9.76
C THR A 95 0.53 7.96 -9.81
N ILE A 96 0.72 7.35 -8.67
CA ILE A 96 0.84 5.89 -8.53
C ILE A 96 0.08 5.48 -7.28
N VAL A 97 -0.67 4.39 -7.37
CA VAL A 97 -1.23 3.73 -6.19
C VAL A 97 -0.33 2.55 -5.87
N LEU A 98 0.25 2.56 -4.67
CA LEU A 98 1.10 1.47 -4.23
C LEU A 98 0.61 0.98 -2.87
N ARG A 99 0.08 -0.24 -2.87
CA ARG A 99 -0.64 -0.84 -1.73
C ARG A 99 -1.81 0.06 -1.33
N ASN A 100 -1.72 0.71 -0.17
CA ASN A 100 -2.80 1.45 0.47
C ASN A 100 -2.45 2.94 0.59
N TYR A 101 -1.55 3.43 -0.28
CA TYR A 101 -1.25 4.84 -0.42
C TYR A 101 -1.39 5.26 -1.87
N TYR A 102 -2.05 6.38 -2.07
CA TYR A 102 -2.05 7.15 -3.29
C TYR A 102 -0.91 8.17 -3.22
N TYR A 103 -0.04 8.12 -4.22
CA TYR A 103 1.11 8.99 -4.33
C TYR A 103 0.84 9.99 -5.44
N PHE A 104 1.00 11.27 -5.13
CA PHE A 104 0.88 12.34 -6.09
C PHE A 104 2.18 13.13 -6.16
N TYR A 105 2.78 13.14 -7.33
CA TYR A 105 4.07 13.77 -7.58
C TYR A 105 3.90 15.03 -8.41
N THR A 106 4.54 16.11 -7.96
CA THR A 106 4.63 17.33 -8.75
C THR A 106 6.10 17.73 -8.92
N PHE A 107 6.50 17.83 -10.18
CA PHE A 107 7.78 18.42 -10.57
C PHE A 107 7.68 19.95 -10.45
N ILE A 108 8.61 20.57 -9.71
CA ILE A 108 8.66 22.02 -9.53
C ILE A 108 9.85 22.58 -10.28
N SER A 109 11.04 22.00 -10.04
CA SER A 109 12.28 22.39 -10.69
C SER A 109 13.25 21.22 -10.74
N PRO A 110 14.35 21.32 -11.51
CA PRO A 110 15.37 20.27 -11.56
C PRO A 110 15.93 19.86 -10.20
N MET A 111 15.92 20.78 -9.22
CA MET A 111 16.44 20.58 -7.86
C MET A 111 15.33 20.50 -6.80
N ARG A 112 14.05 20.50 -7.19
CA ARG A 112 12.96 20.46 -6.21
C ARG A 112 11.74 19.72 -6.75
N CYS A 113 11.22 18.81 -5.96
CA CYS A 113 9.94 18.17 -6.23
C CYS A 113 9.11 18.00 -4.96
N THR A 114 7.80 17.85 -5.14
CA THR A 114 6.86 17.53 -4.07
C THR A 114 6.28 16.15 -4.26
N LEU A 115 6.07 15.49 -3.13
CA LEU A 115 5.45 14.17 -3.05
C LEU A 115 4.38 14.19 -1.97
N TRP A 116 3.16 13.94 -2.39
CA TRP A 116 2.01 13.70 -1.52
C TRP A 116 1.80 12.20 -1.36
N MET A 117 1.43 11.82 -0.14
CA MET A 117 1.12 10.44 0.23
C MET A 117 -0.18 10.45 1.01
N VAL A 118 -1.21 9.93 0.40
CA VAL A 118 -2.57 9.95 0.94
C VAL A 118 -2.98 8.51 1.17
N PRO A 119 -3.36 8.11 2.39
CA PRO A 119 -3.82 6.75 2.62
C PRO A 119 -5.10 6.48 1.82
N VAL A 120 -5.21 5.28 1.26
CA VAL A 120 -6.38 4.81 0.52
C VAL A 120 -6.72 3.39 0.94
N GLY A 121 -8.01 3.05 0.98
CA GLY A 121 -8.50 1.73 1.35
C GLY A 121 -9.51 1.76 2.49
N PRO A 122 -9.83 0.61 3.09
CA PRO A 122 -10.84 0.52 4.16
C PRO A 122 -10.38 1.07 5.51
N HIS A 123 -9.06 1.15 5.76
CA HIS A 123 -8.46 1.58 7.04
C HIS A 123 -7.79 2.97 6.95
N ILE A 124 -8.41 3.90 6.23
CA ILE A 124 -7.88 5.27 6.07
C ILE A 124 -7.75 5.97 7.43
N GLU A 125 -8.72 5.77 8.34
CA GLU A 125 -8.77 6.42 9.66
C GLU A 125 -7.59 6.07 10.58
N GLU A 126 -7.02 4.87 10.44
CA GLU A 126 -5.86 4.41 11.22
C GLU A 126 -4.52 4.92 10.66
N SER A 127 -4.58 5.66 9.55
CA SER A 127 -3.41 6.02 8.75
C SER A 127 -3.12 7.52 8.82
N ASN A 128 -1.94 7.92 8.36
CA ASN A 128 -1.54 9.31 8.34
C ASN A 128 -1.22 9.74 6.91
N SER A 129 -1.58 10.97 6.58
CA SER A 129 -1.13 11.58 5.33
C SER A 129 0.25 12.18 5.53
N TYR A 130 1.05 12.12 4.47
CA TYR A 130 2.38 12.71 4.45
C TYR A 130 2.52 13.63 3.26
N PHE A 131 3.18 14.75 3.50
CA PHE A 131 3.64 15.64 2.45
C PHE A 131 5.15 15.76 2.56
N LEU A 132 5.84 15.70 1.44
CA LEU A 132 7.28 15.81 1.37
C LEU A 132 7.70 16.80 0.30
N ILE A 133 8.66 17.64 0.65
CA ILE A 133 9.45 18.42 -0.30
C ILE A 133 10.83 17.81 -0.33
N LEU A 134 11.25 17.38 -1.52
CA LEU A 134 12.56 16.79 -1.74
C LEU A 134 13.46 17.78 -2.45
N THR A 135 14.65 17.98 -1.89
CA THR A 135 15.79 18.64 -2.52
C THR A 135 16.95 17.62 -2.62
N PRO A 136 18.04 17.92 -3.35
CA PRO A 136 19.19 17.01 -3.47
C PRO A 136 19.73 16.57 -2.10
N ASP A 137 19.87 17.53 -1.19
CA ASP A 137 20.60 17.35 0.07
C ASP A 137 19.66 17.19 1.26
N ASP A 138 18.44 17.70 1.18
CA ASP A 138 17.51 17.73 2.31
C ASP A 138 16.13 17.16 1.95
N ARG A 139 15.35 16.90 2.99
CA ARG A 139 13.94 16.56 2.87
C ARG A 139 13.17 17.27 3.95
N GLU A 140 12.17 18.03 3.54
CA GLU A 140 11.19 18.54 4.48
C GLU A 140 10.01 17.58 4.47
N LYS A 141 9.60 17.10 5.65
CA LYS A 141 8.51 16.15 5.81
C LYS A 141 7.44 16.78 6.69
N TRP A 142 6.19 16.60 6.31
CA TRP A 142 5.04 16.90 7.13
C TRP A 142 4.22 15.64 7.33
N LYS A 143 3.61 15.55 8.50
CA LYS A 143 2.71 14.46 8.88
C LYS A 143 1.41 15.08 9.40
N GLY A 144 0.30 14.56 8.95
CA GLY A 144 -1.02 15.03 9.37
C GLY A 144 -2.05 13.90 9.40
N PRO A 145 -3.31 14.24 9.71
CA PRO A 145 -4.42 13.30 9.69
C PRO A 145 -4.61 12.68 8.30
N PRO A 146 -5.34 11.56 8.21
CA PRO A 146 -5.71 11.00 6.92
C PRO A 146 -6.57 12.01 6.15
N LEU A 147 -6.16 12.35 4.94
CA LEU A 147 -6.83 13.28 4.05
C LEU A 147 -7.64 12.51 3.02
N ASP A 148 -8.75 13.09 2.57
CA ASP A 148 -9.47 12.54 1.43
C ASP A 148 -8.71 12.82 0.12
N LEU A 149 -8.85 11.93 -0.87
CA LEU A 149 -8.25 12.08 -2.20
C LEU A 149 -8.72 13.37 -2.88
N LYS A 150 -9.97 13.79 -2.64
CA LYS A 150 -10.52 15.05 -3.18
C LYS A 150 -9.81 16.27 -2.60
N GLU A 151 -9.58 16.28 -1.30
CA GLU A 151 -8.85 17.37 -0.64
C GLU A 151 -7.39 17.41 -1.09
N ALA A 152 -6.74 16.25 -1.19
CA ALA A 152 -5.37 16.16 -1.65
C ALA A 152 -5.19 16.55 -3.13
N SER A 153 -6.14 16.19 -3.99
CA SER A 153 -6.10 16.54 -5.43
C SER A 153 -6.51 17.99 -5.71
N ALA A 154 -7.29 18.61 -4.83
CA ALA A 154 -7.59 20.04 -4.89
C ALA A 154 -6.34 20.91 -4.64
N ILE A 155 -5.36 20.37 -3.91
CA ILE A 155 -4.09 21.03 -3.65
C ILE A 155 -3.18 20.85 -4.87
N THR A 156 -3.36 21.73 -5.85
CA THR A 156 -2.51 21.76 -7.03
C THR A 156 -1.19 22.50 -6.74
N GLY A 157 -0.06 21.88 -7.08
CA GLY A 157 1.25 22.52 -7.01
C GLY A 157 1.97 22.42 -5.65
N THR A 158 2.53 23.55 -5.21
CA THR A 158 3.27 23.66 -3.94
C THR A 158 2.37 24.29 -2.88
N PRO A 159 1.81 23.51 -1.93
CA PRO A 159 1.00 24.07 -0.86
C PRO A 159 1.84 25.05 -0.03
N THR A 160 1.22 26.17 0.34
CA THR A 160 1.81 27.09 1.30
C THR A 160 1.79 26.49 2.71
N TYR A 161 2.67 26.97 3.59
CA TYR A 161 2.69 26.56 4.99
C TYR A 161 1.34 26.77 5.69
N ALA A 162 0.61 27.83 5.35
CA ALA A 162 -0.73 28.08 5.86
C ALA A 162 -1.73 27.01 5.40
N GLN A 163 -1.68 26.58 4.14
CA GLN A 163 -2.52 25.50 3.62
C GLN A 163 -2.19 24.16 4.30
N LEU A 164 -0.92 23.86 4.53
CA LEU A 164 -0.52 22.67 5.29
C LEU A 164 -1.03 22.72 6.73
N ALA A 165 -0.94 23.88 7.39
CA ALA A 165 -1.45 24.05 8.75
C ALA A 165 -2.97 23.88 8.83
N MET A 166 -3.73 24.39 7.85
CA MET A 166 -5.19 24.19 7.77
C MET A 166 -5.57 22.70 7.62
N LEU A 167 -4.72 21.91 6.96
CA LEU A 167 -4.89 20.46 6.82
C LEU A 167 -4.42 19.67 8.05
N GLY A 168 -4.03 20.35 9.14
CA GLY A 168 -3.50 19.72 10.34
C GLY A 168 -2.13 19.07 10.13
N MET A 169 -1.37 19.48 9.10
CA MET A 169 -0.05 18.93 8.81
C MET A 169 1.02 19.59 9.67
N ILE A 170 1.74 18.77 10.43
CA ILE A 170 2.82 19.21 11.32
C ILE A 170 4.15 18.88 10.66
N LYS A 171 5.04 19.89 10.56
CA LYS A 171 6.42 19.69 10.08
C LYS A 171 7.13 18.72 11.02
N GLN A 172 7.70 17.67 10.45
CA GLN A 172 8.53 16.72 11.14
C GLN A 172 9.97 17.22 11.01
N ASP A 173 10.57 17.63 12.13
CA ASP A 173 11.97 18.00 12.12
C ASP A 173 12.83 16.81 11.65
N PRO A 174 13.87 17.08 10.85
CA PRO A 174 14.79 16.02 10.46
C PRO A 174 15.40 15.42 11.72
N LEU A 175 15.21 14.11 11.92
CA LEU A 175 15.95 13.36 12.93
C LEU A 175 17.44 13.72 12.76
N PRO A 176 18.16 14.04 13.85
CA PRO A 176 19.56 14.43 13.76
C PRO A 176 20.30 13.35 12.98
N GLN A 177 20.93 13.74 11.86
CA GLN A 177 21.76 12.84 11.08
C GLN A 177 22.82 12.29 12.04
N LYS A 178 22.71 11.00 12.39
CA LYS A 178 23.76 10.31 13.14
C LYS A 178 24.97 10.29 12.20
N LYS A 179 25.88 11.26 12.37
CA LYS A 179 27.17 11.33 11.67
C LYS A 179 27.79 9.93 11.73
N ARG A 180 27.95 9.31 10.57
CA ARG A 180 28.79 8.12 10.39
C ARG A 180 30.21 8.59 10.12
#